data_AF-A0A9W3BXQ3-F1
#
_entry.id   AF-A0A9W3BXQ3-F1
#
_cell.length_a   1.000
_cell.length_b   1.000
_cell.length_c   1.000
_cell.angle_alpha   90.00
_cell.angle_beta   90.00
_cell.angle_gamma   90.00
#
_symmetry.space_group_name_H-M   'P 1'
#
loop_
_entity.id
_entity.type
_entity.pdbx_description
1 polymer ?
#
loop_
_entity_poly.entity_id
_entity_poly.type
_entity_poly.pdbx_seq_one_letter_code
_entity_poly.pdbx_strand_id
1 'polypeptide(L)'
;MTYDCENERIRYPNHVLVNLYARLGLHHFNLSQGSNLEFHHLKKFNMTMNYISSYRITLVGYDPATTLLINFQVGVSEQAYGRLNLMVFVARPQADRPPSNEVVRPLGVTNDPFKPDACDDNGFPFWPTDFNDTKRFHLLKESELQGNDCIRLYLELALCANDRNIPDSHVSQLQIVRVAMETFEDVDVINANFYITLKGLPVARVGEDGEHVERKVIIRS
;
A
#
# COMPACT_ATOMS: atom_id res chain seq x y z
N MET A 1 -9.88 -20.23 -1.89
CA MET A 1 -10.39 -20.20 -3.28
C MET A 1 -9.28 -19.80 -4.23
N THR A 2 -9.30 -20.36 -5.44
CA THR A 2 -8.31 -20.10 -6.51
C THR A 2 -9.00 -19.39 -7.65
N TYR A 3 -8.37 -18.35 -8.19
CA TYR A 3 -8.86 -17.57 -9.31
C TYR A 3 -7.78 -17.47 -10.38
N ASP A 4 -8.19 -17.67 -11.62
CA ASP A 4 -7.40 -17.45 -12.82
C ASP A 4 -7.76 -16.07 -13.37
N CYS A 5 -6.77 -15.18 -13.45
CA CYS A 5 -6.94 -13.80 -13.87
C CYS A 5 -6.75 -13.60 -15.37
N GLU A 6 -6.15 -14.57 -16.07
CA GLU A 6 -5.95 -14.53 -17.52
C GLU A 6 -7.22 -14.96 -18.26
N ASN A 7 -8.12 -15.65 -17.57
CA ASN A 7 -9.41 -16.04 -18.11
C ASN A 7 -10.41 -14.88 -18.07
N GLU A 8 -10.55 -14.15 -19.18
CA GLU A 8 -11.48 -13.02 -19.34
C GLU A 8 -12.94 -13.34 -19.00
N ARG A 9 -13.33 -14.62 -18.98
CA ARG A 9 -14.69 -15.07 -18.65
C ARG A 9 -14.95 -15.11 -17.14
N ILE A 10 -13.91 -15.09 -16.31
CA ILE A 10 -14.02 -15.19 -14.86
C ILE A 10 -13.86 -13.81 -14.25
N ARG A 11 -14.98 -13.19 -13.84
CA ARG A 11 -14.92 -12.04 -12.93
C ARG A 11 -14.64 -12.55 -11.52
N TYR A 12 -13.58 -12.02 -10.90
CA TYR A 12 -13.24 -12.32 -9.52
C TYR A 12 -13.48 -11.09 -8.62
N PRO A 13 -13.83 -11.30 -7.34
CA PRO A 13 -14.10 -10.21 -6.43
C PRO A 13 -12.84 -9.39 -6.13
N ASN A 14 -13.04 -8.11 -5.78
CA ASN A 14 -11.98 -7.21 -5.31
C ASN A 14 -10.80 -7.04 -6.28
N HIS A 15 -11.07 -6.96 -7.59
CA HIS A 15 -10.05 -6.82 -8.64
C HIS A 15 -9.02 -5.72 -8.33
N VAL A 16 -9.48 -4.54 -7.95
CA VAL A 16 -8.62 -3.40 -7.56
C VAL A 16 -7.70 -3.77 -6.42
N LEU A 17 -8.26 -4.31 -5.33
CA LEU A 17 -7.50 -4.65 -4.13
C LEU A 17 -6.41 -5.71 -4.41
N VAL A 18 -6.73 -6.74 -5.19
CA VAL A 18 -5.76 -7.78 -5.55
C VAL A 18 -4.63 -7.20 -6.40
N ASN A 19 -4.93 -6.28 -7.33
CA ASN A 19 -3.93 -5.57 -8.11
C ASN A 19 -3.02 -4.72 -7.21
N LEU A 20 -3.61 -3.97 -6.26
CA LEU A 20 -2.85 -3.19 -5.28
C LEU A 20 -1.93 -4.07 -4.42
N TYR A 21 -2.38 -5.24 -3.97
CA TYR A 21 -1.52 -6.18 -3.23
C TYR A 21 -0.38 -6.73 -4.07
N ALA A 22 -0.60 -7.01 -5.36
CA ALA A 22 0.45 -7.38 -6.28
C ALA A 22 1.52 -6.27 -6.41
N ARG A 23 1.07 -5.03 -6.66
CA ARG A 23 1.96 -3.86 -6.73
C ARG A 23 2.72 -3.63 -5.43
N LEU A 24 2.06 -3.86 -4.28
CA LEU A 24 2.68 -3.75 -2.96
C LEU A 24 3.83 -4.75 -2.77
N GLY A 25 3.62 -6.02 -3.12
CA GLY A 25 4.68 -7.03 -3.02
C GLY A 25 5.86 -6.73 -3.94
N LEU A 26 5.58 -6.25 -5.15
CA LEU A 26 6.63 -5.84 -6.09
C LEU A 26 7.42 -4.64 -5.56
N HIS A 27 6.73 -3.63 -5.02
CA HIS A 27 7.36 -2.47 -4.39
C HIS A 27 8.25 -2.88 -3.20
N HIS A 28 7.77 -3.77 -2.34
CA HIS A 28 8.54 -4.28 -1.21
C HIS A 28 9.82 -4.98 -1.65
N PHE A 29 9.76 -5.77 -2.73
CA PHE A 29 10.94 -6.42 -3.31
C PHE A 29 11.90 -5.43 -3.98
N ASN A 30 11.37 -4.42 -4.69
CA ASN A 30 12.19 -3.37 -5.28
C ASN A 30 12.98 -2.60 -4.21
N LEU A 31 12.34 -2.29 -3.08
CA LEU A 31 13.01 -1.67 -1.93
C LEU A 31 14.08 -2.58 -1.30
N SER A 32 13.81 -3.87 -1.11
CA SER A 32 14.74 -4.78 -0.43
C SER A 32 15.94 -5.17 -1.31
N GLN A 33 15.75 -5.32 -2.62
CA GLN A 33 16.80 -5.75 -3.55
C GLN A 33 17.42 -4.61 -4.37
N GLY A 34 16.91 -3.38 -4.24
CA GLY A 34 17.33 -2.25 -5.06
C GLY A 34 17.04 -2.45 -6.55
N SER A 35 15.94 -3.15 -6.87
CA SER A 35 15.51 -3.42 -8.24
C SER A 35 14.38 -2.47 -8.68
N ASN A 36 14.05 -2.47 -9.98
CA ASN A 36 13.01 -1.60 -10.53
C ASN A 36 12.03 -2.40 -11.39
N LEU A 37 11.48 -3.48 -10.84
CA LEU A 37 10.47 -4.27 -11.55
C LEU A 37 9.14 -3.51 -11.60
N GLU A 38 8.53 -3.46 -12.77
CA GLU A 38 7.23 -2.84 -13.01
C GLU A 38 6.13 -3.89 -13.07
N PHE A 39 4.95 -3.58 -12.55
CA PHE A 39 3.81 -4.48 -12.60
C PHE A 39 3.24 -4.52 -14.03
N HIS A 40 3.13 -5.70 -14.64
CA HIS A 40 2.54 -5.85 -15.97
C HIS A 40 1.10 -6.40 -15.91
N HIS A 41 0.88 -7.60 -15.37
CA HIS A 41 -0.46 -8.18 -15.24
C HIS A 41 -0.53 -9.28 -14.18
N LEU A 42 -1.75 -9.57 -13.70
CA LEU A 42 -2.05 -10.69 -12.80
C LEU A 42 -2.25 -11.98 -13.60
N LYS A 43 -1.67 -13.08 -13.13
CA LYS A 43 -1.90 -14.41 -13.70
C LYS A 43 -2.98 -15.17 -12.95
N LYS A 44 -2.81 -15.28 -11.64
CA LYS A 44 -3.72 -16.00 -10.76
C LYS A 44 -3.52 -15.59 -9.32
N PHE A 45 -4.50 -15.88 -8.47
CA PHE A 45 -4.32 -15.78 -7.03
C PHE A 45 -5.12 -16.81 -6.26
N ASN A 46 -4.65 -17.11 -5.07
CA ASN A 46 -5.35 -17.89 -4.05
C ASN A 46 -5.67 -16.99 -2.87
N MET A 47 -6.88 -17.09 -2.33
CA MET A 47 -7.33 -16.34 -1.17
C MET A 47 -7.94 -17.26 -0.10
N THR A 48 -7.67 -17.00 1.17
CA THR A 48 -8.37 -17.62 2.30
C THR A 48 -9.79 -17.04 2.45
N MET A 49 -10.77 -17.82 2.88
CA MET A 49 -12.17 -17.37 3.03
C MET A 49 -12.47 -16.89 4.45
N ASN A 50 -11.58 -16.05 5.00
CA ASN A 50 -11.66 -15.60 6.38
C ASN A 50 -11.97 -14.09 6.44
N TYR A 51 -12.46 -13.62 7.60
CA TYR A 51 -12.73 -12.19 7.85
C TYR A 51 -11.50 -11.31 7.61
N ILE A 52 -10.32 -11.83 7.98
CA ILE A 52 -9.01 -11.31 7.62
C ILE A 52 -8.43 -12.30 6.60
N SER A 53 -8.22 -11.84 5.37
CA SER A 53 -7.85 -12.72 4.25
C SER A 53 -6.34 -12.67 3.97
N SER A 54 -5.80 -13.81 3.55
CA SER A 54 -4.44 -13.92 3.04
C SER A 54 -4.47 -14.30 1.57
N TYR A 55 -3.68 -13.60 0.78
CA TYR A 55 -3.61 -13.68 -0.67
C TYR A 55 -2.24 -14.23 -1.07
N ARG A 56 -2.22 -15.25 -1.92
CA ARG A 56 -1.04 -15.69 -2.65
C ARG A 56 -1.26 -15.43 -4.13
N ILE A 57 -0.56 -14.45 -4.65
CA ILE A 57 -0.74 -13.90 -5.98
C ILE A 57 0.45 -14.31 -6.84
N THR A 58 0.17 -14.69 -8.08
CA THR A 58 1.16 -14.87 -9.14
C THR A 58 0.90 -13.80 -10.19
N LEU A 59 1.94 -13.04 -10.52
CA LEU A 59 1.89 -11.91 -11.44
C LEU A 59 3.08 -11.96 -12.41
N VAL A 60 3.02 -11.16 -13.45
CA VAL A 60 4.15 -10.89 -14.33
C VAL A 60 4.68 -9.49 -14.06
N GLY A 61 5.96 -9.41 -13.72
CA GLY A 61 6.72 -8.17 -13.65
C GLY A 61 7.49 -7.94 -14.94
N TYR A 62 7.63 -6.70 -15.34
CA TYR A 62 8.48 -6.26 -16.44
C TYR A 62 9.74 -5.63 -15.87
N ASP A 63 10.90 -6.10 -16.32
CA ASP A 63 12.18 -5.49 -15.98
C ASP A 63 12.59 -4.51 -17.08
N PRO A 64 12.52 -3.19 -16.86
CA PRO A 64 12.90 -2.20 -17.88
C PRO A 64 14.40 -2.24 -18.21
N ALA A 65 15.27 -2.76 -17.34
CA ALA A 65 16.70 -2.83 -17.58
C ALA A 65 17.08 -3.96 -18.56
N THR A 66 16.37 -5.10 -18.48
CA THR A 66 16.63 -6.28 -19.33
C THR A 66 15.57 -6.50 -20.41
N THR A 67 14.48 -5.73 -20.39
CA THR A 67 13.28 -5.89 -21.23
C THR A 67 12.61 -7.27 -21.09
N LEU A 68 12.83 -7.95 -19.97
CA LEU A 68 12.32 -9.30 -19.71
C LEU A 68 11.03 -9.28 -18.90
N LEU A 69 10.17 -10.26 -19.21
CA LEU A 69 8.99 -10.58 -18.40
C LEU A 69 9.34 -11.68 -17.40
N ILE A 70 9.14 -11.39 -16.12
CA ILE A 70 9.49 -12.25 -15.01
C ILE A 70 8.21 -12.69 -14.28
N ASN A 71 8.04 -13.99 -14.11
CA ASN A 71 7.00 -14.49 -13.22
C ASN A 71 7.37 -14.17 -11.78
N PHE A 72 6.43 -13.61 -11.03
CA PHE A 72 6.68 -13.14 -9.67
C PHE A 72 5.57 -13.64 -8.74
N GLN A 73 5.96 -14.00 -7.53
CA GLN A 73 5.04 -14.46 -6.50
C GLN A 73 4.98 -13.45 -5.35
N VAL A 74 3.77 -13.07 -4.99
CA VAL A 74 3.47 -12.18 -3.87
C VAL A 74 2.56 -12.89 -2.88
N GLY A 75 2.82 -12.72 -1.60
CA GLY A 75 2.00 -13.18 -0.49
C GLY A 75 1.68 -11.99 0.40
N VAL A 76 0.40 -11.64 0.54
CA VAL A 76 -0.05 -10.56 1.43
C VAL A 76 -1.09 -11.11 2.39
N SER A 77 -0.92 -10.87 3.68
CA SER A 77 -1.93 -11.18 4.69
C SER A 77 -2.46 -9.90 5.31
N GLU A 78 -3.76 -9.70 5.25
CA GLU A 78 -4.40 -8.70 6.08
C GLU A 78 -4.16 -9.06 7.56
N GLN A 79 -4.10 -8.04 8.43
CA GLN A 79 -3.97 -8.22 9.88
C GLN A 79 -5.10 -7.48 10.64
N ALA A 80 -5.82 -6.59 9.97
CA ALA A 80 -7.01 -5.95 10.51
C ALA A 80 -8.03 -5.67 9.40
N TYR A 81 -9.31 -5.63 9.78
CA TYR A 81 -10.41 -5.25 8.90
C TYR A 81 -10.73 -3.76 9.05
N GLY A 82 -11.09 -3.09 7.95
CA GLY A 82 -11.50 -1.68 7.96
C GLY A 82 -10.37 -0.67 8.11
N ARG A 83 -9.11 -1.11 8.13
CA ARG A 83 -7.92 -0.25 8.18
C ARG A 83 -6.74 -0.86 7.45
N LEU A 84 -5.82 -0.02 6.97
CA LEU A 84 -4.61 -0.48 6.30
C LEU A 84 -3.68 -1.17 7.30
N ASN A 85 -3.63 -2.50 7.23
CA ASN A 85 -2.71 -3.31 8.04
C ASN A 85 -2.44 -4.65 7.34
N LEU A 86 -1.28 -4.75 6.70
CA LEU A 86 -0.94 -5.79 5.71
C LEU A 86 0.45 -6.35 5.98
N MET A 87 0.63 -7.66 5.85
CA MET A 87 1.94 -8.31 5.96
C MET A 87 2.32 -8.95 4.61
N VAL A 88 3.43 -8.52 4.01
CA VAL A 88 3.92 -9.04 2.72
C VAL A 88 4.78 -10.29 2.93
N PHE A 89 4.20 -11.43 3.29
CA PHE A 89 4.94 -12.64 3.71
C PHE A 89 5.68 -13.37 2.58
N VAL A 90 5.44 -13.02 1.31
CA VAL A 90 6.23 -13.48 0.16
C VAL A 90 6.35 -12.33 -0.84
N ALA A 91 7.56 -12.07 -1.34
CA ALA A 91 7.77 -11.20 -2.49
C ALA A 91 9.05 -11.65 -3.21
N ARG A 92 8.91 -12.46 -4.26
CA ARG A 92 10.09 -13.00 -4.96
C ARG A 92 9.80 -13.36 -6.43
N PRO A 93 10.81 -13.28 -7.31
CA PRO A 93 10.75 -13.90 -8.62
C PRO A 93 10.51 -15.41 -8.48
N GLN A 94 9.65 -15.93 -9.33
CA GLN A 94 9.37 -17.35 -9.43
C GLN A 94 10.51 -18.02 -10.21
N ALA A 95 11.64 -18.26 -9.52
CA ALA A 95 12.71 -19.15 -9.98
C ALA A 95 12.52 -20.55 -9.35
N ASP A 96 13.05 -21.60 -9.98
CA ASP A 96 13.04 -22.99 -9.49
C ASP A 96 13.80 -23.23 -8.16
N ARG A 97 14.10 -22.17 -7.39
CA ARG A 97 14.91 -22.23 -6.17
C ARG A 97 14.06 -22.18 -4.89
N PRO A 98 14.53 -22.81 -3.81
CA PRO A 98 13.79 -22.93 -2.56
C PRO A 98 13.50 -21.55 -1.94
N PRO A 99 12.45 -21.44 -1.11
CA PRO A 99 12.13 -20.19 -0.40
C PRO A 99 13.32 -19.69 0.42
N SER A 100 13.66 -18.41 0.28
CA SER A 100 14.47 -17.69 1.25
C SER A 100 13.60 -17.40 2.46
N ASN A 101 14.12 -17.67 3.65
CA ASN A 101 13.49 -17.30 4.93
C ASN A 101 13.77 -15.81 5.19
N GLU A 102 13.15 -14.92 4.40
CA GLU A 102 13.15 -13.50 4.74
C GLU A 102 12.13 -13.25 5.86
N VAL A 103 12.57 -12.53 6.90
CA VAL A 103 11.73 -12.12 8.01
C VAL A 103 10.84 -10.97 7.52
N VAL A 104 9.57 -11.26 7.26
CA VAL A 104 8.60 -10.27 6.83
C VAL A 104 7.92 -9.64 8.04
N ARG A 105 7.83 -8.30 8.06
CA ARG A 105 7.01 -7.55 9.02
C ARG A 105 5.74 -6.98 8.39
N PRO A 106 4.64 -6.85 9.14
CA PRO A 106 3.43 -6.16 8.69
C PRO A 106 3.64 -4.66 8.50
N LEU A 107 3.23 -4.12 7.36
CA LEU A 107 2.81 -2.73 7.19
C LEU A 107 1.63 -2.46 8.12
N GLY A 108 1.81 -1.54 9.08
CA GLY A 108 0.73 -1.05 9.93
C GLY A 108 0.63 -1.64 11.34
N VAL A 109 1.60 -2.42 11.84
CA VAL A 109 1.72 -2.73 13.28
C VAL A 109 3.17 -2.77 13.73
N THR A 110 3.54 -1.88 14.63
CA THR A 110 4.50 -2.21 15.68
C THR A 110 3.69 -2.40 16.97
N ASN A 111 3.81 -3.58 17.59
CA ASN A 111 3.50 -3.71 19.01
C ASN A 111 4.63 -3.04 19.76
N ASP A 112 4.64 -1.71 19.76
CA ASP A 112 5.59 -0.94 20.55
C ASP A 112 5.07 -0.86 22.00
N PRO A 113 5.79 -1.40 23.00
CA PRO A 113 5.45 -1.20 24.40
C PRO A 113 5.62 0.27 24.85
N PHE A 114 6.27 1.13 24.05
CA PHE A 114 6.25 2.57 24.21
C PHE A 114 5.14 3.16 23.34
N LYS A 115 3.93 3.29 23.90
CA LYS A 115 2.96 4.29 23.43
C LYS A 115 3.42 5.63 24.01
N PRO A 116 3.98 6.57 23.22
CA PRO A 116 4.15 7.93 23.72
C PRO A 116 2.75 8.49 24.01
N ASP A 117 2.59 9.31 25.05
CA ASP A 117 1.30 9.94 25.42
C ASP A 117 0.62 10.71 24.25
N ALA A 118 1.37 11.00 23.18
CA ALA A 118 0.93 11.74 21.99
C ALA A 118 0.47 10.87 20.81
N CYS A 119 0.02 9.62 21.04
CA CYS A 119 -0.51 8.73 20.00
C CYS A 119 -1.95 8.29 20.29
N ASP A 120 -2.72 8.04 19.23
CA ASP A 120 -4.08 7.51 19.33
C ASP A 120 -4.09 6.04 19.81
N ASP A 121 -5.28 5.47 20.00
CA ASP A 121 -5.45 4.07 20.42
C ASP A 121 -4.91 3.04 19.41
N ASN A 122 -4.59 3.48 18.19
CA ASN A 122 -4.00 2.66 17.14
C ASN A 122 -2.47 2.87 17.02
N GLY A 123 -1.86 3.67 17.89
CA GLY A 123 -0.43 3.97 17.86
C GLY A 123 -0.01 4.93 16.74
N PHE A 124 -0.96 5.63 16.11
CA PHE A 124 -0.68 6.70 15.14
C PHE A 124 -0.52 8.04 15.86
N PRO A 125 0.40 8.91 15.38
CA PRO A 125 0.48 10.27 15.89
C PRO A 125 -0.79 11.06 15.54
N PHE A 126 -1.13 12.04 16.35
CA PHE A 126 -2.16 13.01 15.98
C PHE A 126 -1.71 13.84 14.78
N TRP A 127 -2.68 14.35 14.01
CA TRP A 127 -2.40 15.26 12.91
C TRP A 127 -1.69 16.53 13.45
N PRO A 128 -0.52 16.91 12.92
CA PRO A 128 0.22 18.08 13.40
C PRO A 128 -0.53 19.39 13.19
N THR A 129 -0.37 20.35 14.11
CA THR A 129 -0.94 21.70 13.97
C THR A 129 -0.39 22.41 12.72
N ASP A 130 0.91 22.28 12.50
CA ASP A 130 1.61 22.70 11.30
C ASP A 130 2.79 21.75 10.99
N PHE A 131 3.44 21.97 9.85
CA PHE A 131 4.62 21.21 9.42
C PHE A 131 5.88 22.11 9.39
N ASN A 132 5.94 23.13 10.26
CA ASN A 132 7.04 24.11 10.25
C ASN A 132 8.34 23.56 10.87
N ASP A 133 8.25 22.51 11.67
CA ASP A 133 9.42 21.82 12.21
C ASP A 133 10.10 21.00 11.10
N THR A 134 10.99 21.64 10.35
CA THR A 134 11.73 21.02 9.23
C THR A 134 12.77 19.99 9.70
N LYS A 135 13.04 19.88 11.00
CA LYS A 135 13.88 18.80 11.54
C LYS A 135 13.09 17.50 11.68
N ARG A 136 11.78 17.63 11.90
CA ARG A 136 10.86 16.51 12.10
C ARG A 136 10.12 16.13 10.82
N PHE A 137 9.67 17.13 10.07
CA PHE A 137 8.85 16.93 8.87
C PHE A 137 9.60 17.35 7.62
N HIS A 138 9.63 16.44 6.65
CA HIS A 138 10.05 16.73 5.28
C HIS A 138 8.80 16.92 4.41
N LEU A 139 8.57 18.14 3.93
CA LEU A 139 7.48 18.43 3.01
C LEU A 139 7.90 18.06 1.59
N LEU A 140 7.25 17.04 1.01
CA LEU A 140 7.61 16.54 -0.31
C LEU A 140 7.23 17.54 -1.40
N LYS A 141 8.20 17.87 -2.26
CA LYS A 141 7.95 18.66 -3.47
C LYS A 141 7.22 17.85 -4.51
N GLU A 142 6.58 18.51 -5.46
CA GLU A 142 5.87 17.84 -6.57
C GLU A 142 6.79 16.92 -7.38
N SER A 143 8.04 17.31 -7.60
CA SER A 143 9.05 16.45 -8.26
C SER A 143 9.38 15.18 -7.47
N GLU A 144 9.36 15.23 -6.13
CA GLU A 144 9.59 14.08 -5.26
C GLU A 144 8.35 13.18 -5.22
N LEU A 145 7.15 13.75 -5.33
CA LEU A 145 5.89 13.00 -5.42
C LEU A 145 5.77 12.26 -6.76
N GLN A 146 6.15 12.90 -7.88
CA GLN A 146 6.13 12.28 -9.20
C GLN A 146 7.13 11.11 -9.31
N GLY A 147 8.22 11.15 -8.57
CA GLY A 147 9.19 10.04 -8.48
C GLY A 147 8.82 8.97 -7.45
N ASN A 148 7.77 9.17 -6.65
CA ASN A 148 7.42 8.29 -5.54
C ASN A 148 6.00 7.73 -5.66
N ASP A 149 5.85 6.82 -6.62
CA ASP A 149 4.60 6.09 -6.88
C ASP A 149 4.10 5.28 -5.67
N CYS A 150 4.95 5.05 -4.66
CA CYS A 150 4.56 4.28 -3.48
C CYS A 150 3.57 5.03 -2.58
N ILE A 151 3.65 6.37 -2.52
CA ILE A 151 2.72 7.17 -1.72
C ILE A 151 1.30 7.03 -2.26
N ARG A 152 1.16 7.07 -3.59
CA ARG A 152 -0.12 6.85 -4.24
C ARG A 152 -0.61 5.42 -4.00
N LEU A 153 0.25 4.42 -4.16
CA LEU A 153 -0.07 3.03 -3.88
C LEU A 153 -0.58 2.83 -2.43
N TYR A 154 0.09 3.41 -1.45
CA TYR A 154 -0.30 3.34 -0.04
C TYR A 154 -1.65 4.01 0.21
N LEU A 155 -1.90 5.17 -0.40
CA LEU A 155 -3.18 5.85 -0.33
C LEU A 155 -4.32 5.00 -0.92
N GLU A 156 -4.11 4.44 -2.11
CA GLU A 156 -5.08 3.56 -2.78
C GLU A 156 -5.40 2.33 -1.90
N LEU A 157 -4.37 1.70 -1.32
CA LEU A 157 -4.51 0.60 -0.37
C LEU A 157 -5.30 1.00 0.88
N ALA A 158 -5.03 2.17 1.46
CA ALA A 158 -5.73 2.65 2.65
C ALA A 158 -7.23 2.86 2.40
N LEU A 159 -7.57 3.39 1.23
CA LEU A 159 -8.96 3.59 0.83
C LEU A 159 -9.69 2.26 0.61
N CYS A 160 -9.09 1.34 -0.14
CA CYS A 160 -9.69 0.02 -0.37
C CYS A 160 -9.77 -0.84 0.91
N ALA A 161 -8.87 -0.65 1.86
CA ALA A 161 -8.93 -1.32 3.16
C ALA A 161 -10.10 -0.82 4.03
N ASN A 162 -10.46 0.46 3.91
CA ASN A 162 -11.58 1.08 4.61
C ASN A 162 -12.93 0.83 3.91
N ASP A 163 -12.97 0.94 2.58
CA ASP A 163 -14.13 0.64 1.74
C ASP A 163 -13.74 -0.32 0.60
N ARG A 164 -14.01 -1.61 0.80
CA ARG A 164 -13.69 -2.66 -0.18
C ARG A 164 -14.52 -2.57 -1.46
N ASN A 165 -15.63 -1.83 -1.43
CA ASN A 165 -16.52 -1.67 -2.57
C ASN A 165 -16.32 -0.32 -3.28
N ILE A 166 -15.25 0.41 -2.93
CA ILE A 166 -14.94 1.69 -3.58
C ILE A 166 -14.79 1.49 -5.10
N PRO A 167 -15.54 2.23 -5.93
CA PRO A 167 -15.42 2.15 -7.38
C PRO A 167 -14.04 2.58 -7.86
N ASP A 168 -13.52 1.88 -8.89
CA ASP A 168 -12.25 2.19 -9.55
C ASP A 168 -12.15 3.65 -10.00
N SER A 169 -13.27 4.24 -10.42
CA SER A 169 -13.36 5.65 -10.83
C SER A 169 -13.01 6.60 -9.68
N HIS A 170 -13.46 6.30 -8.45
CA HIS A 170 -13.19 7.14 -7.29
C HIS A 170 -11.73 7.03 -6.84
N VAL A 171 -11.11 5.86 -7.00
CA VAL A 171 -9.67 5.66 -6.73
C VAL A 171 -8.83 6.40 -7.78
N SER A 172 -9.25 6.37 -9.04
CA SER A 172 -8.54 7.01 -10.16
C SER A 172 -8.57 8.54 -10.07
N GLN A 173 -9.66 9.12 -9.56
CA GLN A 173 -9.87 10.58 -9.43
C GLN A 173 -9.13 11.22 -8.24
N LEU A 174 -8.44 10.42 -7.42
CA LEU A 174 -7.74 10.94 -6.25
C LEU A 174 -6.63 11.91 -6.64
N GLN A 175 -6.72 13.09 -6.04
CA GLN A 175 -5.70 14.13 -6.13
C GLN A 175 -4.98 14.25 -4.80
N ILE A 176 -3.68 13.93 -4.79
CA ILE A 176 -2.79 14.23 -3.67
C ILE A 176 -2.50 15.73 -3.71
N VAL A 177 -2.92 16.45 -2.66
CA VAL A 177 -2.73 17.91 -2.56
C VAL A 177 -1.40 18.22 -1.90
N ARG A 178 -1.06 17.48 -0.84
CA ARG A 178 0.13 17.73 -0.03
C ARG A 178 0.54 16.48 0.72
N VAL A 179 1.85 16.26 0.85
CA VAL A 179 2.40 15.18 1.67
C VAL A 179 3.54 15.69 2.52
N ALA A 180 3.46 15.45 3.82
CA ALA A 180 4.60 15.59 4.72
C ALA A 180 5.04 14.19 5.18
N MET A 181 6.34 13.99 5.27
CA MET A 181 6.97 12.75 5.71
C MET A 181 7.68 12.99 7.03
N GLU A 182 7.49 12.09 7.98
CA GLU A 182 8.23 12.05 9.26
C GLU A 182 8.92 10.70 9.33
N THR A 183 10.25 10.70 9.28
CA THR A 183 11.07 9.51 9.47
C THR A 183 11.43 9.35 10.93
N PHE A 184 11.43 8.12 11.42
CA PHE A 184 11.95 7.78 12.73
C PHE A 184 12.90 6.60 12.60
N GLU A 185 14.07 6.72 13.22
CA GLU A 185 15.06 5.65 13.28
C GLU A 185 14.54 4.58 14.24
N ASP A 186 14.02 3.49 13.69
CA ASP A 186 13.87 2.24 14.42
C ASP A 186 14.85 1.22 13.82
N VAL A 187 15.33 0.31 14.66
CA VAL A 187 16.50 -0.54 14.40
C VAL A 187 16.33 -1.29 13.07
N ASP A 188 17.21 -0.95 12.12
CA ASP A 188 17.45 -1.57 10.80
C ASP A 188 16.47 -1.32 9.63
N VAL A 189 15.39 -0.53 9.77
CA VAL A 189 14.53 -0.12 8.63
C VAL A 189 13.99 1.30 8.82
N ILE A 190 14.02 2.11 7.76
CA ILE A 190 13.42 3.46 7.76
C ILE A 190 11.90 3.32 7.83
N ASN A 191 11.35 3.45 9.03
CA ASN A 191 9.91 3.61 9.23
C ASN A 191 9.53 5.08 9.04
N ALA A 192 8.43 5.32 8.34
CA ALA A 192 7.99 6.68 8.04
C ALA A 192 6.48 6.83 8.22
N ASN A 193 6.08 7.96 8.80
CA ASN A 193 4.69 8.42 8.76
C ASN A 193 4.52 9.39 7.58
N PHE A 194 3.56 9.10 6.72
CA PHE A 194 3.12 9.98 5.65
C PHE A 194 1.82 10.66 6.04
N TYR A 195 1.85 11.98 6.15
CA TYR A 195 0.70 12.83 6.39
C TYR A 195 0.20 13.36 5.04
N ILE A 196 -0.86 12.77 4.52
CA ILE A 196 -1.36 13.03 3.18
C ILE A 196 -2.66 13.84 3.27
N THR A 197 -2.70 14.95 2.54
CA THR A 197 -3.92 15.71 2.26
C THR A 197 -4.37 15.39 0.84
N LEU A 198 -5.64 15.04 0.65
CA LEU A 198 -6.20 14.60 -0.63
C LEU A 198 -7.58 15.20 -0.93
N LYS A 199 -7.92 15.22 -2.22
CA LYS A 199 -9.23 15.58 -2.80
C LYS A 199 -9.69 14.49 -3.78
N GLY A 200 -10.89 14.64 -4.34
CA GLY A 200 -11.40 13.76 -5.41
C GLY A 200 -12.36 12.66 -4.95
N LEU A 201 -12.70 12.59 -3.65
CA LEU A 201 -13.66 11.60 -3.15
C LEU A 201 -15.10 12.17 -3.19
N PRO A 202 -16.05 11.52 -3.86
CA PRO A 202 -17.33 12.12 -4.23
C PRO A 202 -18.30 12.36 -3.07
N VAL A 203 -18.20 11.61 -1.97
CA VAL A 203 -19.17 11.70 -0.86
C VAL A 203 -18.63 12.58 0.27
N ALA A 204 -19.20 13.76 0.45
CA ALA A 204 -19.19 14.44 1.75
C ALA A 204 -20.20 13.73 2.67
N ARG A 205 -19.97 13.73 3.99
CA ARG A 205 -20.80 12.95 4.95
C ARG A 205 -22.29 13.34 4.95
N VAL A 206 -22.69 14.44 4.30
CA VAL A 206 -24.10 14.85 4.08
C VAL A 206 -24.19 15.71 2.80
N GLY A 207 -25.05 15.33 1.84
CA GLY A 207 -25.71 16.23 0.88
C GLY A 207 -24.90 17.08 -0.11
N GLU A 208 -23.58 17.05 -0.08
CA GLU A 208 -22.70 17.89 -0.91
C GLU A 208 -21.70 17.08 -1.74
N ASP A 209 -21.27 17.67 -2.86
CA ASP A 209 -20.19 17.16 -3.71
C ASP A 209 -18.87 17.15 -2.91
N GLY A 210 -18.45 15.96 -2.49
CA GLY A 210 -17.26 15.78 -1.67
C GLY A 210 -15.95 15.95 -2.43
N GLU A 211 -15.99 16.11 -3.75
CA GLU A 211 -14.82 16.06 -4.63
C GLU A 211 -13.81 17.16 -4.28
N HIS A 212 -14.29 18.35 -3.94
CA HIS A 212 -13.45 19.49 -3.55
C HIS A 212 -13.03 19.47 -2.07
N VAL A 213 -13.59 18.58 -1.25
CA VAL A 213 -13.34 18.51 0.19
C VAL A 213 -11.97 17.89 0.47
N GLU A 214 -11.11 18.66 1.14
CA GLU A 214 -9.82 18.17 1.63
C GLU A 214 -10.01 17.16 2.75
N ARG A 215 -9.39 16.00 2.57
CA ARG A 215 -9.35 14.93 3.57
C ARG A 215 -7.92 14.64 3.95
N LYS A 216 -7.75 14.17 5.18
CA LYS A 216 -6.45 13.90 5.79
C LYS A 216 -6.34 12.41 6.09
N VAL A 217 -5.21 11.82 5.78
CA VAL A 217 -4.89 10.44 6.14
C VAL A 217 -3.44 10.36 6.61
N ILE A 218 -3.19 9.51 7.60
CA ILE A 218 -1.86 9.19 8.07
C ILE A 218 -1.61 7.73 7.69
N ILE A 219 -0.51 7.47 6.99
CA ILE A 219 -0.08 6.13 6.63
C ILE A 219 1.29 5.88 7.19
N ARG A 220 1.51 4.70 7.77
CA ARG A 220 2.81 4.27 8.27
C ARG A 220 3.33 3.16 7.37
N SER A 221 4.54 3.34 6.83
CA SER A 221 5.29 2.30 6.13
C SER A 221 6.29 1.65 7.06
#